data_AF-A0A0C9XEQ4-F1
#
_entry.id   AF-A0A0C9XEQ4-F1
#
_cell.length_a   1.000
_cell.length_b   1.000
_cell.length_c   1.000
_cell.angle_alpha   90.00
_cell.angle_beta   90.00
_cell.angle_gamma   90.00
#
_symmetry.space_group_name_H-M   'P 1'
#
loop_
_entity.id
_entity.type
_entity.pdbx_description
1 polymer ?
#
loop_
_entity_poly.entity_id
_entity_poly.type
_entity_poly.pdbx_seq_one_letter_code
_entity_poly.pdbx_strand_id
1 'polypeptide(L)'
;MSLPLVLPSGLYTLRASPAPGVGGLYATGNGINHIVTVAAEKPPFVEHQVWNIQAVHGKAGVYTITLHTSGRTFGGHWYPKGGQPVSKDPIITSDKSYEWYIAYKHTPGVISDTITIRAPTPLIGVELFAGTNDKDQVIIVSVPVTQHAEPPYWHFKHHPGPL
;
A
#
# COMPACT_ATOMS: atom_id res chain seq x y z
N MET A 1 27.64 -6.13 -6.64
CA MET A 1 26.57 -5.30 -6.02
C MET A 1 25.36 -5.38 -6.93
N SER A 2 24.27 -6.00 -6.50
CA SER A 2 22.99 -5.93 -7.22
C SER A 2 22.33 -4.60 -6.91
N LEU A 3 21.86 -3.88 -7.94
CA LEU A 3 21.02 -2.71 -7.75
C LEU A 3 19.79 -3.12 -6.91
N PRO A 4 19.31 -2.25 -5.99
CA PRO A 4 18.06 -2.53 -5.30
C PRO A 4 16.95 -2.72 -6.34
N LEU A 5 16.17 -3.79 -6.20
CA LEU A 5 15.05 -4.07 -7.10
C LEU A 5 14.01 -2.96 -6.90
N VAL A 6 13.86 -2.09 -7.89
CA VAL A 6 12.91 -0.97 -7.87
C VAL A 6 11.58 -1.47 -8.42
N LEU A 7 10.49 -1.20 -7.72
CA LEU A 7 9.15 -1.50 -8.21
C LEU A 7 8.87 -0.59 -9.43
N PRO A 8 8.53 -1.15 -10.61
CA PRO A 8 8.14 -0.32 -11.74
C PRO A 8 6.93 0.55 -11.38
N SER A 9 6.88 1.78 -11.89
CA SER A 9 5.66 2.59 -11.76
C SER A 9 4.56 2.03 -12.66
N GLY A 10 3.31 2.06 -12.22
CA GLY A 10 2.21 1.48 -12.97
C GLY A 10 0.92 1.31 -12.17
N LEU A 11 -0.05 0.62 -12.77
CA LEU A 11 -1.32 0.28 -12.15
C LEU A 11 -1.22 -1.10 -11.50
N TYR A 12 -1.66 -1.21 -10.26
CA TYR A 12 -1.55 -2.43 -9.47
C TYR A 12 -2.81 -2.68 -8.66
N THR A 13 -3.17 -3.95 -8.48
CA THR A 13 -4.00 -4.37 -7.34
C THR A 13 -3.11 -4.77 -6.18
N LEU A 14 -3.54 -4.49 -4.95
CA LEU A 14 -2.79 -4.74 -3.72
C LEU A 14 -3.59 -5.67 -2.81
N ARG A 15 -3.21 -6.94 -2.75
CA ARG A 15 -3.83 -7.92 -1.85
C ARG A 15 -3.12 -7.92 -0.51
N ALA A 16 -3.87 -7.71 0.56
CA ALA A 16 -3.36 -7.69 1.92
C ALA A 16 -2.81 -9.06 2.34
N SER A 17 -1.65 -9.05 3.00
CA SER A 17 -1.06 -10.20 3.68
C SER A 17 -0.32 -9.79 4.97
N PRO A 18 -0.28 -10.65 5.99
CA PRO A 18 -1.03 -11.91 6.11
C PRO A 18 -2.54 -11.64 6.25
N ALA A 19 -3.38 -12.40 5.53
CA ALA A 19 -4.84 -12.28 5.61
C ALA A 19 -5.48 -13.65 5.90
N PRO A 20 -6.44 -13.75 6.85
CA PRO A 20 -7.18 -14.98 7.07
C PRO A 20 -8.22 -15.22 5.94
N GLY A 21 -8.27 -16.44 5.40
CA GLY A 21 -9.34 -16.89 4.50
C GLY A 21 -8.99 -17.08 3.02
N VAL A 22 -9.89 -17.74 2.29
CA VAL A 22 -9.80 -18.04 0.85
C VAL A 22 -10.44 -16.90 0.04
N GLY A 23 -9.75 -16.40 -0.99
CA GLY A 23 -10.27 -15.37 -1.90
C GLY A 23 -9.50 -14.03 -1.88
N GLY A 24 -8.75 -13.76 -0.81
CA GLY A 24 -7.92 -12.56 -0.69
C GLY A 24 -8.72 -11.26 -0.53
N LEU A 25 -8.20 -10.33 0.26
CA LEU A 25 -8.78 -9.00 0.42
C LEU A 25 -7.82 -7.97 -0.18
N TYR A 26 -8.35 -7.08 -1.01
CA TYR A 26 -7.60 -6.12 -1.78
C TYR A 26 -7.89 -4.70 -1.31
N ALA A 27 -6.85 -3.87 -1.25
CA ALA A 27 -7.02 -2.47 -0.89
C ALA A 27 -8.01 -1.78 -1.83
N THR A 28 -9.03 -1.16 -1.24
CA THR A 28 -10.21 -0.63 -1.92
C THR A 28 -10.42 0.83 -1.52
N GLY A 29 -10.52 1.70 -2.53
CA GLY A 29 -10.82 3.11 -2.36
C GLY A 29 -12.32 3.34 -2.15
N ASN A 30 -12.66 4.23 -1.21
CA ASN A 30 -14.05 4.55 -0.85
C ASN A 30 -14.43 6.02 -1.13
N GLY A 31 -13.63 6.72 -1.96
CA GLY A 31 -13.77 8.15 -2.25
C GLY A 31 -12.93 9.04 -1.32
N ILE A 32 -12.66 10.28 -1.76
CA ILE A 32 -11.77 11.24 -1.06
C ILE A 32 -12.21 11.45 0.39
N ASN A 33 -11.25 11.52 1.29
CA ASN A 33 -11.38 11.63 2.75
C ASN A 33 -12.03 10.42 3.44
N HIS A 34 -12.30 9.34 2.71
CA HIS A 34 -12.72 8.08 3.29
C HIS A 34 -11.55 7.14 3.52
N ILE A 35 -11.70 6.29 4.54
CA ILE A 35 -10.75 5.24 4.90
C ILE A 35 -10.59 4.29 3.72
N VAL A 36 -9.34 3.92 3.40
CA VAL A 36 -9.05 2.81 2.50
C VAL A 36 -9.37 1.52 3.26
N THR A 37 -10.24 0.69 2.70
CA THR A 37 -10.60 -0.62 3.28
C THR A 37 -9.96 -1.73 2.47
N VAL A 38 -10.17 -2.98 2.88
CA VAL A 38 -9.91 -4.15 2.04
C VAL A 38 -11.21 -4.87 1.74
N ALA A 39 -11.35 -5.38 0.52
CA ALA A 39 -12.55 -6.11 0.09
C ALA A 39 -12.17 -7.21 -0.92
N ALA A 40 -13.04 -8.20 -1.08
CA ALA A 40 -12.86 -9.22 -2.11
C ALA A 40 -12.90 -8.59 -3.52
N GLU A 41 -12.14 -9.16 -4.46
CA GLU A 41 -12.11 -8.75 -5.87
C GLU A 41 -13.36 -9.23 -6.61
N LYS A 42 -14.47 -8.51 -6.40
CA LYS A 42 -15.77 -8.77 -7.03
C LYS A 42 -16.51 -7.46 -7.29
N PRO A 43 -17.41 -7.40 -8.28
CA PRO A 43 -18.30 -6.25 -8.44
C PRO A 43 -19.04 -5.93 -7.12
N PRO A 44 -19.20 -4.64 -6.76
CA PRO A 44 -18.82 -3.44 -7.50
C PRO A 44 -17.39 -2.93 -7.24
N PHE A 45 -16.55 -3.65 -6.50
CA PHE A 45 -15.29 -3.11 -5.96
C PHE A 45 -14.08 -3.17 -6.90
N VAL A 46 -14.16 -3.90 -8.02
CA VAL A 46 -13.01 -4.16 -8.92
C VAL A 46 -12.35 -2.87 -9.38
N GLU A 47 -13.13 -1.87 -9.78
CA GLU A 47 -12.59 -0.58 -10.26
C GLU A 47 -11.96 0.25 -9.13
N HIS A 48 -12.42 0.03 -7.89
CA HIS A 48 -11.94 0.75 -6.71
C HIS A 48 -10.68 0.09 -6.10
N GLN A 49 -10.18 -0.99 -6.69
CA GLN A 49 -9.06 -1.78 -6.19
C GLN A 49 -7.78 -1.60 -7.01
N VAL A 50 -7.82 -0.71 -8.01
CA VAL A 50 -6.67 -0.40 -8.87
C VAL A 50 -5.98 0.87 -8.37
N TRP A 51 -4.69 0.77 -8.10
CA TRP A 51 -3.86 1.84 -7.57
C TRP A 51 -2.73 2.16 -8.54
N ASN A 52 -2.60 3.43 -8.90
CA ASN A 52 -1.45 3.96 -9.59
C ASN A 52 -0.32 4.21 -8.58
N ILE A 53 0.73 3.38 -8.65
CA ILE A 53 1.93 3.51 -7.84
C ILE A 53 3.00 4.18 -8.71
N GLN A 54 3.44 5.36 -8.29
CA GLN A 54 4.40 6.17 -9.05
C GLN A 54 5.63 6.51 -8.22
N ALA A 55 6.81 6.26 -8.77
CA ALA A 55 8.07 6.62 -8.15
C ALA A 55 8.21 8.15 -8.07
N VAL A 56 8.68 8.64 -6.93
CA VAL A 56 8.95 10.07 -6.74
C VAL A 56 10.30 10.40 -7.38
N HIS A 57 10.30 11.38 -8.28
CA HIS A 57 11.50 11.79 -8.99
C HIS A 57 12.62 12.21 -8.01
N GLY A 58 13.83 11.67 -8.23
CA GLY A 58 15.00 11.94 -7.39
C GLY A 58 15.03 11.23 -6.03
N LYS A 59 14.03 10.38 -5.69
CA LYS A 59 13.96 9.67 -4.42
C LYS A 59 13.86 8.15 -4.62
N ALA A 60 14.98 7.46 -4.52
CA ALA A 60 15.03 6.00 -4.69
C ALA A 60 14.15 5.27 -3.64
N GLY A 61 13.30 4.35 -4.11
CA GLY A 61 12.43 3.55 -3.26
C GLY A 61 11.23 4.30 -2.67
N VAL A 62 10.99 5.56 -3.08
CA VAL A 62 9.88 6.39 -2.61
C VAL A 62 8.81 6.50 -3.68
N TYR A 63 7.55 6.34 -3.29
CA TYR A 63 6.41 6.30 -4.19
C TYR A 63 5.21 7.06 -3.62
N THR A 64 4.33 7.48 -4.52
CA THR A 64 2.94 7.84 -4.20
C THR A 64 2.01 6.71 -4.61
N ILE A 65 0.94 6.48 -3.84
CA ILE A 65 -0.11 5.49 -4.15
C ILE A 65 -1.40 6.24 -4.35
N THR A 66 -1.98 6.17 -5.55
CA THR A 66 -3.15 6.97 -5.94
C THR A 66 -4.24 6.07 -6.49
N LEU A 67 -5.49 6.25 -6.08
CA LEU A 67 -6.59 5.46 -6.63
C LEU A 67 -6.72 5.76 -8.12
N HIS A 68 -6.71 4.72 -8.95
CA HIS A 68 -6.97 4.85 -10.37
C HIS A 68 -8.47 5.07 -10.58
N THR A 69 -8.82 6.01 -11.45
CA THR A 69 -10.20 6.30 -11.84
C THR A 69 -10.27 6.33 -13.36
N SER A 70 -11.36 5.80 -13.91
CA SER A 70 -11.60 5.69 -15.36
C SER A 70 -12.03 7.03 -16.01
N GLY A 71 -11.69 8.19 -15.44
CA GLY A 71 -12.19 9.50 -15.88
C GLY A 71 -11.44 10.74 -15.35
N ARG A 72 -12.09 11.92 -15.41
CA ARG A 72 -11.52 13.24 -15.02
C ARG A 72 -11.46 13.50 -13.50
N THR A 73 -12.00 12.61 -12.68
CA THR A 73 -12.06 12.79 -11.22
C THR A 73 -10.84 12.18 -10.55
N PHE A 74 -10.11 12.99 -9.79
CA PHE A 74 -8.98 12.55 -8.98
C PHE A 74 -9.44 11.54 -7.91
N GLY A 75 -8.85 10.33 -7.88
CA GLY A 75 -9.28 9.24 -7.00
C GLY A 75 -8.79 9.34 -5.55
N GLY A 76 -7.81 10.21 -5.27
CA GLY A 76 -7.21 10.34 -3.95
C GLY A 76 -5.92 9.55 -3.76
N HIS A 77 -4.95 10.14 -3.05
CA HIS A 77 -3.72 9.48 -2.62
C HIS A 77 -3.92 8.77 -1.29
N TRP A 78 -3.24 7.65 -1.06
CA TRP A 78 -3.09 7.10 0.29
C TRP A 78 -2.40 8.12 1.19
N TYR A 79 -3.04 8.42 2.31
CA TYR A 79 -2.61 9.46 3.25
C TYR A 79 -2.92 9.04 4.70
N PRO A 80 -1.99 9.16 5.65
CA PRO A 80 -2.29 8.91 7.06
C PRO A 80 -3.37 9.87 7.57
N LYS A 81 -4.42 9.35 8.21
CA LYS A 81 -5.46 10.20 8.79
C LYS A 81 -4.82 11.13 9.83
N GLY A 82 -4.99 12.45 9.67
CA GLY A 82 -4.36 13.46 10.52
C GLY A 82 -2.99 13.96 10.02
N GLY A 83 -2.45 13.42 8.92
CA GLY A 83 -1.26 13.91 8.23
C GLY A 83 0.07 13.49 8.82
N GLN A 84 0.06 12.71 9.90
CA GLN A 84 1.23 12.04 10.44
C GLN A 84 0.92 10.55 10.61
N PRO A 85 1.88 9.65 10.35
CA PRO A 85 1.68 8.23 10.52
C PRO A 85 1.73 7.90 12.02
N VAL A 86 0.57 7.57 12.59
CA VAL A 86 0.43 7.17 13.99
C VAL A 86 -0.06 5.73 14.03
N SER A 87 0.52 4.91 14.92
CA SER A 87 0.12 3.50 15.02
C SER A 87 -1.37 3.35 15.27
N LYS A 88 -2.00 2.41 14.54
CA LYS A 88 -3.43 2.08 14.51
C LYS A 88 -4.31 3.12 13.82
N ASP A 89 -3.78 4.27 13.43
CA ASP A 89 -4.55 5.24 12.67
C ASP A 89 -4.80 4.72 11.24
N PRO A 90 -5.98 5.01 10.68
CA PRO A 90 -6.32 4.56 9.34
C PRO A 90 -5.59 5.36 8.26
N ILE A 91 -5.39 4.71 7.13
CA ILE A 91 -5.04 5.36 5.87
C ILE A 91 -6.35 5.77 5.19
N ILE A 92 -6.43 7.02 4.76
CA ILE A 92 -7.53 7.55 3.95
C ILE A 92 -7.05 7.79 2.52
N THR A 93 -7.99 7.97 1.59
CA THR A 93 -7.68 8.68 0.36
C THR A 93 -7.76 10.19 0.58
N SER A 94 -6.83 10.98 0.04
CA SER A 94 -6.78 12.45 0.22
C SER A 94 -6.40 13.15 -1.09
N ASP A 95 -6.80 14.41 -1.23
CA ASP A 95 -6.30 15.34 -2.26
C ASP A 95 -4.80 15.65 -2.10
N LYS A 96 -4.24 15.46 -0.91
CA LYS A 96 -2.81 15.64 -0.63
C LYS A 96 -2.04 14.35 -0.89
N SER A 97 -0.89 14.47 -1.55
CA SER A 97 0.04 13.37 -1.72
C SER A 97 0.77 13.04 -0.42
N TYR A 98 1.08 11.77 -0.22
CA TYR A 98 1.98 11.29 0.81
C TYR A 98 3.02 10.37 0.19
N GLU A 99 4.25 10.45 0.69
CA GLU A 99 5.37 9.65 0.21
C GLU A 99 5.53 8.38 1.05
N TRP A 100 5.57 7.24 0.38
CA TRP A 100 5.71 5.92 0.98
C TRP A 100 7.02 5.28 0.50
N TYR A 101 7.73 4.62 1.41
CA TYR A 101 8.84 3.76 1.04
C TYR A 101 8.30 2.39 0.66
N ILE A 102 8.50 1.96 -0.59
CA ILE A 102 8.06 0.65 -1.07
C ILE A 102 9.28 -0.18 -1.43
N ALA A 103 9.36 -1.38 -0.85
CA ALA A 103 10.43 -2.32 -1.08
C ALA A 103 9.86 -3.73 -1.29
N TYR A 104 10.53 -4.53 -2.11
CA TYR A 104 10.24 -5.95 -2.20
C TYR A 104 10.48 -6.63 -0.86
N LYS A 105 9.53 -7.44 -0.42
CA LYS A 105 9.76 -8.31 0.73
C LYS A 105 10.76 -9.38 0.31
N HIS A 106 11.91 -9.39 0.99
CA HIS A 106 12.97 -10.33 0.68
C HIS A 106 12.60 -11.73 1.17
N THR A 107 12.42 -12.64 0.21
CA THR A 107 12.37 -14.08 0.46
C THR A 107 13.54 -14.69 -0.31
N PRO A 108 14.56 -15.26 0.36
CA PRO A 108 15.71 -15.84 -0.32
C PRO A 108 15.28 -16.82 -1.42
N GLY A 109 15.76 -16.61 -2.65
CA GLY A 109 15.52 -17.49 -3.79
C GLY A 109 14.21 -17.30 -4.55
N VAL A 110 13.38 -16.31 -4.20
CA VAL A 110 12.08 -16.08 -4.85
C VAL A 110 12.01 -14.65 -5.41
N ILE A 111 11.69 -14.51 -6.71
CA ILE A 111 11.22 -13.23 -7.26
C ILE A 111 9.86 -12.98 -6.63
N SER A 112 9.88 -12.11 -5.63
CA SER A 112 8.74 -11.84 -4.77
C SER A 112 7.71 -10.98 -5.51
N ASP A 113 6.48 -11.47 -5.62
CA ASP A 113 5.29 -10.68 -5.94
C ASP A 113 4.77 -9.92 -4.71
N THR A 114 5.60 -9.77 -3.67
CA THR A 114 5.23 -9.11 -2.42
C THR A 114 6.10 -7.91 -2.09
N ILE A 115 5.45 -6.87 -1.59
CA ILE A 115 6.06 -5.60 -1.20
C ILE A 115 5.67 -5.24 0.23
N THR A 116 6.53 -4.49 0.91
CA THR A 116 6.17 -3.74 2.11
C THR A 116 5.96 -2.28 1.75
N ILE A 117 5.04 -1.60 2.43
CA ILE A 117 4.73 -0.19 2.24
C ILE A 117 4.95 0.48 3.58
N ARG A 118 6.01 1.28 3.70
CA ARG A 118 6.47 1.88 4.96
C ARG A 118 6.28 3.40 4.93
N ALA A 119 5.70 3.95 5.98
CA ALA A 119 5.65 5.40 6.19
C ALA A 119 6.98 5.91 6.76
N PRO A 120 7.42 7.15 6.42
CA PRO A 120 8.51 7.81 7.13
C PRO A 120 8.16 7.93 8.62
N THR A 121 9.14 7.68 9.49
CA THR A 121 8.99 7.83 10.94
C THR A 121 10.28 8.36 11.55
N PRO A 122 10.22 9.32 12.50
CA PRO A 122 11.39 9.75 13.27
C PRO A 122 11.68 8.81 14.46
N LEU A 123 10.81 7.84 14.74
CA LEU A 123 10.96 6.93 15.88
C LEU A 123 12.14 5.98 15.68
N ILE A 124 12.95 5.80 16.73
CA ILE A 124 14.07 4.86 16.74
C ILE A 124 13.57 3.50 17.25
N GLY A 125 13.99 2.42 16.59
CA GLY A 125 13.67 1.04 16.99
C GLY A 125 12.29 0.54 16.58
N VAL A 126 11.52 1.36 15.86
CA VAL A 126 10.18 1.02 15.35
C VAL A 126 10.03 1.54 13.92
N GLU A 127 9.44 0.73 13.05
CA GLU A 127 9.01 1.11 11.72
C GLU A 127 7.49 1.10 11.61
N LEU A 128 6.94 1.94 10.72
CA LEU A 128 5.51 2.10 10.53
C LEU A 128 5.13 1.63 9.13
N PHE A 129 4.29 0.60 9.04
CA PHE A 129 3.89 -0.03 7.77
C PHE A 129 2.40 0.12 7.51
N ALA A 130 1.99 0.17 6.25
CA ALA A 130 0.60 -0.01 5.88
C ALA A 130 0.23 -1.50 6.00
N GLY A 131 -0.74 -1.81 6.85
CA GLY A 131 -1.31 -3.15 7.03
C GLY A 131 -2.82 -3.08 7.20
N THR A 132 -3.43 -4.15 7.69
CA THR A 132 -4.88 -4.21 7.93
C THR A 132 -5.21 -4.49 9.39
N ASN A 133 -6.45 -4.18 9.79
CA ASN A 133 -7.01 -4.56 11.09
C ASN A 133 -8.21 -5.52 10.96
N ASP A 134 -8.80 -5.88 12.09
CA ASP A 134 -9.99 -6.73 12.25
C ASP A 134 -11.29 -6.12 11.70
N LYS A 135 -11.25 -4.84 11.30
CA LYS A 135 -12.38 -4.10 10.71
C LYS A 135 -12.24 -3.91 9.21
N ASP A 136 -11.34 -4.67 8.58
CA ASP A 136 -11.00 -4.58 7.15
C ASP A 136 -10.58 -3.17 6.71
N GLN A 137 -9.93 -2.43 7.61
CA GLN A 137 -9.38 -1.10 7.31
C GLN A 137 -7.89 -1.20 7.04
N VAL A 138 -7.39 -0.41 6.09
CA VAL A 138 -5.95 -0.19 5.95
C VAL A 138 -5.51 0.81 7.01
N ILE A 139 -4.55 0.40 7.84
CA ILE A 139 -4.05 1.15 8.99
C ILE A 139 -2.53 1.22 9.00
N ILE A 140 -1.98 2.14 9.80
CA ILE A 140 -0.57 2.16 10.15
C ILE A 140 -0.29 1.12 11.25
N VAL A 141 0.55 0.15 10.96
CA VAL A 141 1.01 -0.89 11.89
C VAL A 141 2.42 -0.55 12.37
N SER A 142 2.61 -0.54 13.69
CA SER A 142 3.92 -0.34 14.31
C SER A 142 4.64 -1.68 14.44
N VAL A 143 5.84 -1.79 13.90
CA VAL A 143 6.64 -3.02 13.89
C VAL A 143 8.00 -2.73 14.54
N PRO A 144 8.40 -3.45 15.60
CA PRO A 144 9.70 -3.25 16.22
C PRO A 144 10.82 -3.76 15.31
N VAL A 145 11.95 -3.05 15.28
CA VAL A 145 13.11 -3.44 14.45
C VAL A 145 13.87 -4.57 15.15
N THR A 146 13.45 -5.81 14.91
CA THR A 146 14.06 -7.03 15.47
C THR A 146 14.10 -8.12 14.40
N GLN A 147 14.96 -9.14 14.58
CA GLN A 147 15.11 -10.24 13.62
C GLN A 147 13.87 -11.13 13.46
N HIS A 148 12.93 -11.07 14.40
CA HIS A 148 11.72 -11.92 14.41
C HIS A 148 10.44 -11.16 14.08
N ALA A 149 10.52 -9.83 13.94
CA ALA A 149 9.36 -9.02 13.63
C ALA A 149 9.03 -9.14 12.14
N GLU A 150 7.82 -9.59 11.83
CA GLU A 150 7.33 -9.69 10.47
C GLU A 150 6.42 -8.49 10.17
N PRO A 151 6.81 -7.59 9.24
CA PRO A 151 5.94 -6.49 8.84
C PRO A 151 4.76 -7.00 8.00
N PRO A 152 3.62 -6.29 8.01
CA PRO A 152 2.58 -6.56 7.02
C PRO A 152 3.13 -6.31 5.61
N TYR A 153 2.62 -7.08 4.65
CA TYR A 153 3.06 -7.02 3.27
C TYR A 153 1.88 -7.16 2.31
N TRP A 154 2.10 -6.85 1.05
CA TRP A 154 1.07 -6.83 0.03
C TRP A 154 1.52 -7.64 -1.15
N HIS A 155 0.70 -8.58 -1.63
CA HIS A 155 0.91 -9.11 -2.97
C HIS A 155 0.46 -8.04 -3.96
N PHE A 156 1.33 -7.70 -4.91
CA PHE A 156 1.02 -6.75 -5.94
C PHE A 156 0.90 -7.47 -7.28
N LYS A 157 -0.14 -7.15 -8.04
CA LYS A 157 -0.35 -7.67 -9.39
C LYS A 157 -0.51 -6.51 -10.34
N HIS A 158 0.27 -6.50 -11.43
CA HIS A 158 0.14 -5.49 -12.47
C HIS A 158 -1.27 -5.56 -13.07
N HIS A 159 -1.95 -4.42 -13.09
CA HIS A 159 -3.23 -4.25 -13.76
C HIS A 159 -2.94 -3.68 -15.15
N PRO A 160 -3.13 -4.44 -16.24
CA PRO A 160 -3.12 -3.84 -17.57
C PRO A 160 -4.25 -2.81 -17.58
N GLY A 161 -3.93 -1.53 -17.77
CA GLY A 161 -4.93 -0.47 -17.82
C GLY A 161 -6.01 -0.75 -18.88
N PRO A 162 -7.12 0.01 -18.90
CA PRO A 162 -8.11 -0.16 -19.94
C PRO A 162 -7.45 0.01 -21.32
N LEU A 163 -7.77 -0.91 -22.23
CA LEU A 163 -7.52 -0.78 -23.68
C LEU A 163 -8.26 0.43 -24.25
#